data_AF-A0A662EZ37-F1
#
_entry.id   AF-A0A662EZ37-F1
#
_cell.length_a   1.000
_cell.length_b   1.000
_cell.length_c   1.000
_cell.angle_alpha   90.00
_cell.angle_beta   90.00
_cell.angle_gamma   90.00
#
_symmetry.space_group_name_H-M   'P 1'
#
loop_
_entity.id
_entity.type
_entity.pdbx_description
1 polymer ?
#
loop_
_entity_poly.entity_id
_entity_poly.type
_entity_poly.pdbx_seq_one_letter_code
_entity_poly.pdbx_strand_id
1 'polypeptide(L)'
;MIILKIPRKVDDRDLREFILNQIKKFRRNKKHRYIQLQGEVAYSNNYVYFIFPNRGLELAFALSLYLKCKKHSIPCELEFSKSVGLEKLPKDVLEAAKIWAERKLHRKYYKLKNLKL
;
A
#
# COMPACT_ATOMS: atom_id res chain seq x y z
N MET A 1 -10.21 -2.05 -8.29
CA MET A 1 -9.80 -0.99 -7.36
C MET A 1 -9.21 -1.62 -6.12
N ILE A 2 -8.19 -0.99 -5.54
CA ILE A 2 -7.51 -1.40 -4.31
C ILE A 2 -7.77 -0.31 -3.28
N ILE A 3 -8.27 -0.67 -2.10
CA ILE A 3 -8.48 0.28 -1.01
C ILE A 3 -7.76 -0.24 0.23
N LEU A 4 -6.83 0.55 0.75
CA LEU A 4 -6.26 0.34 2.08
C LEU A 4 -6.83 1.39 3.03
N LYS A 5 -7.55 0.93 4.04
CA LYS A 5 -8.13 1.74 5.11
C LYS A 5 -7.27 1.63 6.36
N ILE A 6 -6.81 2.77 6.86
CA ILE A 6 -5.96 2.89 8.05
C ILE A 6 -6.70 3.75 9.08
N PRO A 7 -6.92 3.28 10.32
CA PRO A 7 -7.50 4.09 11.37
C PRO A 7 -6.57 5.26 11.74
N ARG A 8 -7.15 6.40 12.14
CA ARG A 8 -6.39 7.55 12.63
C ARG A 8 -5.91 7.37 14.07
N LYS A 9 -6.62 6.57 14.86
CA LYS A 9 -6.31 6.26 16.26
C LYS A 9 -6.59 4.79 16.57
N VAL A 10 -5.84 4.21 17.50
CA VAL A 10 -6.04 2.86 18.04
C VAL A 10 -5.76 2.93 19.53
N ASP A 11 -6.73 2.62 20.40
CA ASP A 11 -6.57 2.60 21.87
C ASP A 11 -5.78 3.82 22.39
N ASP A 12 -6.28 5.01 22.08
CA ASP A 12 -5.69 6.34 22.39
C ASP A 12 -4.35 6.69 21.72
N ARG A 13 -3.70 5.77 21.02
CA ARG A 13 -2.52 6.05 20.20
C ARG A 13 -2.92 6.77 18.91
N ASP A 14 -2.47 8.02 18.75
CA ASP A 14 -2.57 8.76 17.50
C ASP A 14 -1.60 8.20 16.44
N LEU A 15 -2.13 7.80 15.29
CA LEU A 15 -1.37 7.25 14.17
C LEU A 15 -0.93 8.30 13.15
N ARG A 16 -1.11 9.59 13.44
CA ARG A 16 -0.76 10.71 12.55
C ARG A 16 0.65 10.59 11.99
N GLU A 17 1.66 10.34 12.82
CA GLU A 17 3.05 10.25 12.34
C GLU A 17 3.24 9.03 11.42
N PHE A 18 2.70 7.87 11.82
CA PHE A 18 2.74 6.65 11.02
C PHE A 18 2.12 6.89 9.63
N ILE A 19 0.94 7.50 9.58
CA ILE A 19 0.19 7.83 8.36
C ILE A 19 0.97 8.83 7.51
N LEU A 20 1.47 9.92 8.11
CA LEU A 20 2.26 10.94 7.40
C LEU A 20 3.50 10.33 6.73
N ASN A 21 4.17 9.40 7.40
CA ASN A 21 5.31 8.69 6.83
C ASN A 21 4.92 7.84 5.63
N GLN A 22 3.76 7.16 5.66
CA GLN A 22 3.27 6.39 4.50
C GLN A 22 2.84 7.31 3.35
N ILE A 23 2.20 8.46 3.64
CA ILE A 23 1.82 9.46 2.63
C ILE A 23 3.05 10.07 1.97
N LYS A 24 4.08 10.44 2.75
CA LYS A 24 5.36 10.95 2.22
C LYS A 24 6.00 9.91 1.29
N LYS A 25 6.02 8.64 1.69
CA LYS A 25 6.52 7.53 0.87
C LYS A 25 5.70 7.39 -0.42
N PHE A 26 4.38 7.44 -0.36
CA PHE A 26 3.51 7.39 -1.53
C PHE A 26 3.78 8.53 -2.51
N ARG A 27 3.76 9.79 -2.02
CA ARG A 27 4.00 10.99 -2.84
C ARG A 27 5.38 10.96 -3.52
N ARG A 28 6.41 10.49 -2.82
CA ARG A 28 7.76 10.31 -3.41
C ARG A 28 7.75 9.31 -4.56
N ASN A 29 7.07 8.17 -4.39
CA ASN A 29 6.98 7.11 -5.40
C ASN A 29 6.04 7.46 -6.57
N LYS A 30 5.03 8.30 -6.34
CA LYS A 30 4.18 8.88 -7.38
C LYS A 30 4.98 9.76 -8.34
N LYS A 31 5.94 10.55 -7.83
CA LYS A 31 6.82 11.42 -8.63
C LYS A 31 8.08 10.73 -9.18
N HIS A 32 8.37 9.50 -8.74
CA HIS A 32 9.61 8.82 -9.12
C HIS A 32 9.57 8.33 -10.57
N ARG A 33 10.53 8.76 -11.40
CA ARG A 33 10.61 8.53 -12.87
C ARG A 33 10.25 7.11 -13.31
N TYR A 34 10.71 6.10 -12.58
CA TYR A 34 10.52 4.70 -12.98
C TYR A 34 9.32 4.00 -12.32
N ILE A 35 8.89 4.46 -11.14
CA ILE A 35 7.86 3.77 -10.33
C ILE A 35 6.49 4.32 -10.69
N GLN A 36 6.31 5.65 -10.59
CA GLN A 36 5.10 6.37 -11.00
C GLN A 36 3.82 5.74 -10.43
N LEU A 37 3.77 5.57 -9.10
CA LEU A 37 2.55 5.08 -8.43
C LEU A 37 1.37 5.98 -8.77
N GLN A 38 0.25 5.35 -9.09
CA GLN A 38 -1.03 6.01 -9.32
C GLN A 38 -1.93 5.93 -8.09
N GLY A 39 -3.04 6.65 -8.12
CA GLY A 39 -4.03 6.71 -7.04
C GLY A 39 -3.93 7.96 -6.18
N GLU A 40 -4.63 7.92 -5.05
CA GLU A 40 -4.87 9.06 -4.18
C GLU A 40 -5.01 8.68 -2.72
N VAL A 41 -5.00 9.70 -1.86
CA VAL A 41 -5.23 9.57 -0.42
C VAL A 41 -6.48 10.36 -0.07
N ALA A 42 -7.48 9.68 0.45
CA ALA A 42 -8.72 10.29 0.94
C ALA A 42 -8.78 10.19 2.46
N TYR A 43 -9.62 11.03 3.08
CA TYR A 43 -9.72 11.16 4.53
C TYR A 43 -11.18 11.12 4.97
N SER A 44 -11.42 10.49 6.10
CA SER A 44 -12.63 10.67 6.91
C SER A 44 -12.23 11.12 8.32
N ASN A 45 -13.22 11.33 9.19
CA ASN A 45 -12.97 11.69 10.58
C ASN A 45 -12.08 10.66 11.29
N ASN A 46 -12.32 9.37 11.02
CA ASN A 46 -11.71 8.27 11.75
C ASN A 46 -10.66 7.49 10.95
N TYR A 47 -10.61 7.66 9.61
CA TYR A 47 -9.76 6.84 8.75
C TYR A 47 -9.02 7.67 7.70
N VAL A 48 -7.95 7.07 7.18
CA VAL A 48 -7.24 7.49 5.98
C VAL A 48 -7.27 6.34 4.99
N TYR A 49 -7.63 6.66 3.75
CA TYR A 49 -7.80 5.70 2.67
C TYR A 49 -6.71 5.93 1.64
N PHE A 50 -5.99 4.88 1.28
CA PHE A 50 -5.18 4.85 0.08
C PHE A 50 -5.97 4.12 -1.00
N ILE A 51 -6.30 4.84 -2.07
CA ILE A 51 -7.14 4.33 -3.16
C ILE A 51 -6.25 4.20 -4.39
N PHE A 52 -6.14 2.99 -4.92
CA PHE A 52 -5.27 2.70 -6.05
C PHE A 52 -5.98 1.97 -7.20
N PRO A 53 -5.52 2.15 -8.45
CA PRO A 53 -5.94 1.31 -9.56
C PRO A 53 -5.47 -0.15 -9.38
N ASN A 54 -6.13 -1.08 -10.10
CA ASN A 54 -5.75 -2.50 -10.11
C ASN A 54 -4.47 -2.74 -10.93
N ARG A 55 -3.34 -2.40 -10.34
CA ARG A 55 -2.01 -2.62 -10.90
C ARG A 55 -1.15 -3.38 -9.90
N GLY A 56 -0.25 -4.22 -10.41
CA GLY A 56 0.62 -5.06 -9.58
C GLY A 56 1.50 -4.26 -8.62
N LEU A 57 2.02 -3.12 -9.07
CA LEU A 57 2.88 -2.27 -8.25
C LEU A 57 2.11 -1.55 -7.13
N GLU A 58 0.92 -1.08 -7.43
CA GLU A 58 -0.01 -0.46 -6.48
C GLU A 58 -0.48 -1.47 -5.42
N LEU A 59 -0.79 -2.70 -5.83
CA LEU A 59 -1.07 -3.78 -4.89
C LEU A 59 0.15 -4.10 -4.02
N ALA A 60 1.35 -4.19 -4.61
CA ALA A 60 2.58 -4.40 -3.84
C ALA A 60 2.80 -3.28 -2.82
N PHE A 61 2.53 -2.02 -3.20
CA PHE A 61 2.64 -0.88 -2.31
C PHE A 61 1.60 -0.95 -1.17
N ALA A 62 0.33 -1.21 -1.49
CA ALA A 62 -0.75 -1.34 -0.51
C ALA A 62 -0.47 -2.48 0.49
N LEU A 63 -0.05 -3.65 -0.01
CA LEU A 63 0.36 -4.78 0.83
C LEU A 63 1.56 -4.43 1.70
N SER A 64 2.52 -3.65 1.20
CA SER A 64 3.66 -3.22 2.02
C SER A 64 3.23 -2.38 3.22
N LEU A 65 2.21 -1.54 3.06
CA LEU A 65 1.64 -0.75 4.15
C LEU A 65 0.80 -1.62 5.09
N TYR A 66 0.01 -2.54 4.54
CA TYR A 66 -0.78 -3.50 5.32
C TYR A 66 0.10 -4.40 6.19
N LEU A 67 1.22 -4.91 5.66
CA LEU A 67 2.21 -5.68 6.43
C LEU A 67 2.84 -4.84 7.55
N LYS A 68 3.13 -3.56 7.29
CA LYS A 68 3.56 -2.64 8.34
C LYS A 68 2.49 -2.45 9.41
N CYS A 69 1.23 -2.27 9.03
CA CYS A 69 0.13 -2.19 10.00
C CYS A 69 0.11 -3.41 10.90
N LYS A 70 0.18 -4.62 10.32
CA LYS A 70 0.25 -5.89 11.08
C LYS A 70 1.42 -5.92 12.06
N LYS A 71 2.62 -5.50 11.62
CA LYS A 71 3.82 -5.45 12.47
C LYS A 71 3.67 -4.50 13.66
N HIS A 72 2.89 -3.43 13.53
CA HIS A 72 2.63 -2.43 14.57
C HIS A 72 1.30 -2.62 15.31
N SER A 73 0.63 -3.76 15.10
CA SER A 73 -0.70 -4.07 15.65
C SER A 73 -1.73 -2.99 15.36
N ILE A 74 -1.75 -2.47 14.13
CA ILE A 74 -2.73 -1.50 13.65
C ILE A 74 -3.80 -2.27 12.84
N PRO A 75 -5.11 -2.14 13.17
CA PRO A 75 -6.19 -2.84 12.48
C PRO A 75 -6.54 -2.15 11.15
N CYS A 76 -5.62 -2.25 10.18
CA CYS A 76 -5.87 -1.80 8.81
C CYS A 76 -6.70 -2.83 8.04
N GLU A 77 -7.54 -2.37 7.12
CA GLU A 77 -8.32 -3.21 6.20
C GLU A 77 -7.80 -3.02 4.78
N LEU A 78 -7.63 -4.12 4.04
CA LEU A 78 -7.22 -4.09 2.63
C LEU A 78 -8.32 -4.76 1.80
N GLU A 79 -8.98 -3.97 0.97
CA GLU A 79 -10.05 -4.41 0.10
C GLU A 79 -9.61 -4.41 -1.37
N PHE A 80 -10.17 -5.36 -2.11
CA PHE A 80 -9.94 -5.53 -3.53
C PHE A 80 -11.29 -5.69 -4.25
N SER A 81 -11.53 -4.90 -5.29
CA SER A 81 -12.84 -4.92 -5.99
C SER A 81 -13.12 -6.23 -6.72
N LYS A 82 -12.09 -7.04 -6.99
CA LYS A 82 -12.25 -8.41 -7.46
C LYS A 82 -11.84 -9.33 -6.33
N SER A 83 -12.65 -10.34 -6.03
CA SER A 83 -12.29 -11.43 -5.12
C SER A 83 -11.15 -12.26 -5.71
N VAL A 84 -9.91 -11.76 -5.58
CA VAL A 84 -8.71 -12.51 -5.94
C VAL A 84 -8.18 -13.09 -4.64
N GLY A 85 -8.23 -14.42 -4.50
CA GLY A 85 -7.57 -15.08 -3.36
C GLY A 85 -6.09 -14.70 -3.33
N LEU A 86 -5.54 -14.42 -2.14
CA LEU A 86 -4.13 -14.02 -1.99
C LEU A 86 -3.16 -15.04 -2.62
N GLU A 87 -3.54 -16.32 -2.66
CA GLU A 87 -2.81 -17.43 -3.28
C GLU A 87 -2.74 -17.33 -4.81
N LYS A 88 -3.68 -16.64 -5.43
CA LYS A 88 -3.72 -16.37 -6.88
C LYS A 88 -2.93 -15.11 -7.25
N LEU A 89 -2.38 -14.38 -6.27
CA LEU A 89 -1.56 -13.23 -6.56
C LEU A 89 -0.20 -13.64 -7.13
N PRO A 90 0.33 -12.89 -8.13
CA PRO A 90 1.66 -13.14 -8.66
C PRO A 90 2.73 -13.08 -7.56
N LYS A 91 3.63 -14.08 -7.52
CA LYS A 91 4.70 -14.18 -6.51
C LYS A 91 5.56 -12.91 -6.44
N ASP A 92 5.86 -12.30 -7.59
CA ASP A 92 6.63 -11.05 -7.67
C ASP A 92 5.95 -9.90 -6.88
N VAL A 93 4.62 -9.84 -6.85
CA VAL A 93 3.86 -8.79 -6.12
C VAL A 93 4.01 -8.99 -4.61
N LEU A 94 3.88 -10.23 -4.14
CA LEU A 94 4.02 -10.57 -2.72
C LEU A 94 5.47 -10.34 -2.24
N GLU A 95 6.46 -10.73 -3.04
CA GLU A 95 7.87 -10.52 -2.73
C GLU A 95 8.22 -9.01 -2.71
N ALA A 96 7.75 -8.25 -3.71
CA ALA A 96 7.88 -6.80 -3.75
C ALA A 96 7.28 -6.15 -2.50
N ALA A 97 6.09 -6.57 -2.08
CA ALA A 97 5.44 -6.04 -0.89
C ALA A 97 6.27 -6.26 0.39
N LYS A 98 6.78 -7.49 0.60
CA LYS A 98 7.63 -7.84 1.75
C LYS A 98 8.90 -6.99 1.77
N ILE A 99 9.59 -6.87 0.65
CA ILE A 99 10.80 -6.04 0.54
C ILE A 99 10.46 -4.58 0.81
N TRP A 100 9.38 -4.07 0.23
CA TRP A 100 9.03 -2.65 0.32
C TRP A 100 8.49 -2.26 1.70
N ALA A 101 8.01 -3.22 2.49
CA ALA A 101 7.64 -3.01 3.89
C ALA A 101 8.87 -2.70 4.74
N GLU A 102 9.97 -3.41 4.53
CA GLU A 102 11.17 -3.26 5.37
C GLU A 102 12.20 -2.27 4.80
N ARG A 103 12.31 -2.15 3.47
CA ARG A 103 13.35 -1.37 2.81
C ARG A 103 12.92 -0.77 1.47
N LYS A 104 13.88 -0.15 0.76
CA LYS A 104 13.66 0.40 -0.58
C LYS A 104 13.37 -0.71 -1.59
N LEU A 105 12.37 -0.51 -2.45
CA LEU A 105 12.04 -1.45 -3.52
C LEU A 105 13.18 -1.57 -4.54
N HIS A 106 13.57 -2.82 -4.84
CA HIS A 106 14.56 -3.12 -5.86
C HIS A 106 14.03 -2.80 -7.27
N ARG A 107 14.91 -2.36 -8.17
CA ARG A 107 14.57 -1.94 -9.54
C ARG A 107 13.87 -3.05 -10.34
N LYS A 108 14.19 -4.33 -10.09
CA LYS A 108 13.57 -5.48 -10.78
C LYS A 108 12.05 -5.52 -10.67
N TYR A 109 11.46 -4.92 -9.64
CA TYR A 109 10.01 -4.88 -9.44
C TYR A 109 9.31 -3.68 -10.07
N TYR A 110 10.06 -2.70 -10.61
CA TYR A 110 9.42 -1.51 -11.22
C TYR A 110 8.56 -1.89 -12.44
N LYS A 111 8.86 -3.02 -13.09
CA LYS A 111 8.06 -3.62 -14.17
C LYS A 111 6.62 -3.95 -13.74
N LEU A 112 6.35 -4.16 -12.44
CA LEU A 112 5.01 -4.47 -11.93
C LEU A 112 3.99 -3.36 -12.19
N LYS A 113 4.45 -2.15 -12.54
CA LYS A 113 3.58 -1.05 -12.94
C LYS A 113 2.80 -1.36 -14.23
N ASN A 114 3.28 -2.28 -15.04
CA ASN A 114 2.63 -2.68 -16.29
C ASN A 114 1.68 -3.88 -16.11
N LEU A 115 1.67 -4.50 -14.93
CA LEU A 115 0.83 -5.65 -14.63
C LEU A 115 -0.57 -5.18 -14.21
N LYS A 116 -1.61 -5.59 -14.95
CA LYS A 116 -3.02 -5.34 -14.61
C LYS A 116 -3.62 -6.55 -13.88
N LEU A 117 -4.54 -6.30 -12.93
CA LEU A 117 -5.22 -7.30 -12.09
C LEU A 117 -6.76 -7.26 -12.26
#